data_AF-A0A8T6YEJ3-F1
#
_entry.id   AF-A0A8T6YEJ3-F1
#
_cell.length_a   1.000
_cell.length_b   1.000
_cell.length_c   1.000
_cell.angle_alpha   90.00
_cell.angle_beta   90.00
_cell.angle_gamma   90.00
#
_symmetry.space_group_name_H-M   'P 1'
#
loop_
_entity.id
_entity.type
_entity.pdbx_description
1 polymer ?
#
loop_
_entity_poly.entity_id
_entity_poly.type
_entity_poly.pdbx_seq_one_letter_code
_entity_poly.pdbx_strand_id
1 'polypeptide(L)'
;SHLICPCECAMIISTCDCSTAIQIKKEISQMKESGFSEKQMFSALQAEYGGEILARPEKDKPMPVWLAGIPLVIIFVFLGYIITRKPNPGIIPVTDLKKYEQRFEEEYRKFVSDESEEDV
;
A
#
# COMPACT_ATOMS: atom_id res chain seq x y z
N SER A 1 -24.59 17.49 -15.58
CA SER A 1 -25.04 17.24 -16.96
C SER A 1 -24.09 16.34 -17.75
N HIS A 2 -23.38 15.40 -17.10
CA HIS A 2 -22.29 14.63 -17.72
C HIS A 2 -22.49 13.12 -17.61
N LEU A 3 -23.74 12.65 -17.62
CA LEU A 3 -24.06 11.23 -17.58
C LEU A 3 -24.61 10.78 -18.93
N ILE A 4 -24.02 9.74 -19.49
CA ILE A 4 -24.46 9.00 -20.67
C ILE A 4 -25.37 7.87 -20.20
N CYS A 5 -26.47 7.65 -20.93
CA CYS A 5 -27.33 6.50 -20.69
C CYS A 5 -26.62 5.20 -21.11
N PRO A 6 -26.57 4.16 -20.26
CA PRO A 6 -25.98 2.86 -20.61
C PRO A 6 -26.83 2.06 -21.61
N CYS A 7 -27.93 2.63 -22.10
CA CYS A 7 -28.70 2.09 -23.19
C CYS A 7 -27.95 2.22 -24.53
N GLU A 8 -28.28 1.38 -25.51
CA GLU A 8 -27.74 1.44 -26.89
C GLU A 8 -27.94 2.81 -27.58
N CYS A 9 -28.71 3.70 -26.96
CA CYS A 9 -28.93 5.06 -27.43
C CYS A 9 -27.69 5.97 -27.30
N ALA A 10 -26.73 5.65 -26.41
CA ALA A 10 -25.50 6.42 -26.17
C ALA A 10 -25.70 7.95 -26.01
N MET A 11 -26.90 8.37 -25.60
CA MET A 11 -27.30 9.77 -25.44
C MET A 11 -27.19 10.22 -23.98
N ILE A 12 -27.11 11.53 -23.77
CA ILE A 12 -27.10 12.10 -22.41
C ILE A 12 -28.39 11.69 -21.69
N ILE A 13 -28.29 11.28 -20.43
CA ILE A 13 -29.45 10.82 -19.63
C ILE A 13 -30.58 11.86 -19.64
N SER A 14 -30.27 13.16 -19.66
CA SER A 14 -31.27 14.23 -19.71
C SER A 14 -32.16 14.19 -20.95
N THR A 15 -31.65 13.72 -22.08
CA THR A 15 -32.37 13.68 -23.37
C THR A 15 -32.88 12.29 -23.75
N CYS A 16 -32.61 11.28 -22.91
CA CYS A 16 -33.09 9.93 -23.12
C CYS A 16 -34.30 9.64 -22.23
N ASP A 17 -35.33 9.03 -22.82
CA ASP A 17 -36.58 8.63 -22.17
C ASP A 17 -36.77 7.11 -22.15
N CYS A 18 -35.68 6.34 -22.15
CA CYS A 18 -35.75 4.90 -21.91
C CYS A 18 -36.06 4.61 -20.43
N SER A 19 -36.61 3.44 -20.14
CA SER A 19 -36.94 3.00 -18.76
C SER A 19 -35.73 3.08 -17.82
N THR A 20 -34.54 2.78 -18.33
CA THR A 20 -33.27 2.87 -17.59
C THR A 20 -32.91 4.32 -17.26
N ALA A 21 -33.06 5.26 -18.20
CA ALA A 21 -32.78 6.68 -17.98
C ALA A 21 -33.74 7.29 -16.95
N ILE A 22 -35.01 6.87 -16.95
CA ILE A 22 -36.00 7.31 -15.97
C ILE A 22 -35.64 6.82 -14.56
N GLN A 23 -35.20 5.56 -14.43
CA GLN A 23 -34.74 5.01 -13.15
C GLN A 23 -33.51 5.77 -12.62
N ILE A 24 -32.50 5.99 -13.47
CA ILE A 24 -31.28 6.72 -13.08
C ILE A 24 -31.62 8.17 -12.67
N LYS A 25 -32.52 8.87 -13.38
CA LYS A 25 -32.98 10.22 -12.99
C LYS A 25 -33.64 10.23 -11.61
N LYS A 26 -34.44 9.21 -11.31
CA LYS A 26 -35.12 9.07 -10.01
C LYS A 26 -34.10 8.83 -8.89
N GLU A 27 -33.14 7.96 -9.12
CA GLU A 27 -32.07 7.67 -8.17
C GLU A 27 -31.16 8.88 -7.91
N ILE A 28 -30.78 9.61 -8.95
CA ILE A 28 -30.05 10.89 -8.83
C ILE A 28 -30.82 11.89 -7.96
N SER A 29 -32.14 11.99 -8.16
CA SER A 29 -32.99 12.88 -7.38
C SER A 29 -33.02 12.46 -5.91
N GLN A 30 -33.15 11.16 -5.64
CA GLN A 30 -33.14 10.62 -4.28
C GLN A 30 -31.79 10.83 -3.57
N MET A 31 -30.67 10.61 -4.26
CA MET A 31 -29.34 10.85 -3.71
C MET A 31 -29.12 12.35 -3.42
N LYS A 32 -29.64 13.23 -4.27
CA LYS A 32 -29.59 14.69 -4.05
C LYS A 32 -30.41 15.10 -2.82
N GLU A 33 -31.60 14.56 -2.65
CA GLU A 33 -32.44 14.79 -1.45
C GLU A 33 -31.78 14.25 -0.18
N SER A 34 -31.03 13.15 -0.30
CA SER A 34 -30.28 12.54 0.80
C SER A 34 -28.98 13.28 1.14
N GLY A 35 -28.68 14.39 0.46
CA GLY A 35 -27.52 15.25 0.76
C GLY A 35 -26.19 14.75 0.22
N PHE A 36 -26.19 13.79 -0.72
CA PHE A 36 -24.94 13.31 -1.33
C PHE A 36 -24.28 14.41 -2.16
N SER A 37 -22.94 14.46 -2.11
CA SER A 37 -22.17 15.35 -2.98
C SER A 37 -22.16 14.82 -4.41
N GLU A 38 -22.07 15.71 -5.40
CA GLU A 38 -22.07 15.32 -6.83
C GLU A 38 -21.04 14.23 -7.13
N LYS A 39 -19.83 14.31 -6.55
CA LYS A 39 -18.79 13.29 -6.74
C LYS A 39 -19.19 11.92 -6.21
N GLN A 40 -19.82 11.87 -5.04
CA GLN A 40 -20.29 10.62 -4.45
C GLN A 40 -21.44 10.00 -5.27
N MET A 41 -22.32 10.85 -5.82
CA MET A 41 -23.38 10.41 -6.72
C MET A 41 -22.79 9.81 -8.00
N PHE A 42 -21.82 10.49 -8.63
CA PHE A 42 -21.14 9.97 -9.82
C PHE A 42 -20.40 8.66 -9.54
N SER A 43 -19.69 8.55 -8.41
CA SER A 43 -18.99 7.30 -8.07
C SER A 43 -19.94 6.15 -7.78
N ALA A 44 -21.09 6.40 -7.14
CA ALA A 44 -22.08 5.38 -6.86
C ALA A 44 -22.71 4.86 -8.16
N LEU A 45 -23.11 5.76 -9.05
CA LEU A 45 -23.64 5.39 -10.36
C LEU A 45 -22.59 4.66 -11.22
N GLN A 46 -21.31 5.07 -11.14
CA GLN A 46 -20.22 4.41 -11.85
C GLN A 46 -19.96 2.99 -11.34
N ALA A 47 -20.13 2.75 -10.03
CA ALA A 47 -20.00 1.42 -9.44
C ALA A 47 -21.13 0.48 -9.89
N GLU A 48 -22.35 1.00 -10.01
CA GLU A 48 -23.53 0.21 -10.38
C GLU A 48 -23.62 -0.05 -11.89
N TYR A 49 -23.37 0.98 -12.71
CA TYR A 49 -23.60 0.96 -14.16
C TYR A 49 -22.30 0.97 -15.00
N GLY A 50 -21.13 1.07 -14.37
CA GLY A 50 -19.82 1.03 -15.02
C GLY A 50 -19.25 2.40 -15.40
N GLY A 51 -17.95 2.43 -15.75
CA GLY A 51 -17.20 3.64 -16.12
C GLY A 51 -17.74 4.39 -17.35
N GLU A 52 -18.47 3.69 -18.20
CA GLU A 52 -18.95 4.15 -19.50
C GLU A 52 -20.13 5.14 -19.37
N ILE A 53 -20.76 5.23 -18.20
CA ILE A 53 -21.84 6.18 -17.96
C ILE A 53 -21.34 7.62 -17.86
N LEU A 54 -20.04 7.83 -17.66
CA LEU A 54 -19.49 9.17 -17.52
C LEU A 54 -19.22 9.74 -18.91
N ALA A 55 -19.83 10.88 -19.23
CA ALA A 55 -19.56 11.61 -20.47
C ALA A 55 -18.11 12.09 -20.61
N ARG A 56 -17.37 12.03 -19.51
CA ARG A 56 -15.93 12.24 -19.44
C ARG A 56 -15.40 11.24 -18.42
N PRO A 57 -14.47 10.33 -18.78
CA PRO A 57 -13.84 9.46 -17.78
C PRO A 57 -13.31 10.33 -16.64
N GLU A 58 -13.52 9.89 -15.39
CA GLU A 58 -12.86 10.52 -14.26
C GLU A 58 -11.38 10.63 -14.62
N LYS A 59 -10.84 11.85 -14.56
CA LYS A 59 -9.40 12.07 -14.67
C LYS A 59 -8.83 11.30 -13.49
N ASP A 60 -8.44 10.07 -13.73
CA ASP A 60 -7.37 9.36 -13.06
C ASP A 60 -6.34 10.42 -12.74
N LYS A 61 -6.33 10.86 -11.47
CA LYS A 61 -5.37 11.85 -11.03
C LYS A 61 -4.03 11.20 -11.36
N PRO A 62 -3.23 11.73 -12.30
CA PRO A 62 -1.96 11.12 -12.58
C PRO A 62 -1.18 11.25 -11.29
N MET A 63 -1.07 10.15 -10.54
CA MET A 63 -0.22 10.09 -9.36
C MET A 63 1.15 10.47 -9.89
N PRO A 64 1.68 11.62 -9.48
CA PRO A 64 2.83 12.16 -10.16
C PRO A 64 4.01 11.22 -9.88
N VAL A 65 4.62 10.74 -10.97
CA VAL A 65 5.68 9.71 -10.98
C VAL A 65 6.85 10.06 -10.06
N TRP A 66 7.03 11.36 -9.74
CA TRP A 66 8.00 11.82 -8.74
C TRP A 66 7.80 11.23 -7.34
N LEU A 67 6.61 10.73 -7.00
CA LEU A 67 6.33 10.20 -5.67
C LEU A 67 7.04 8.84 -5.46
N ALA A 68 7.29 8.11 -6.54
CA ALA A 68 8.11 6.91 -6.55
C ALA A 68 9.62 7.22 -6.59
N GLY A 69 10.02 8.38 -7.16
CA GLY A 69 11.43 8.77 -7.28
C GLY A 69 12.05 9.33 -6.00
N ILE A 70 11.27 10.05 -5.19
CA ILE A 70 11.73 10.64 -3.92
C ILE A 70 12.31 9.61 -2.93
N PRO A 71 11.66 8.46 -2.64
CA PRO A 71 12.24 7.49 -1.71
C PRO A 71 13.55 6.88 -2.24
N LEU A 72 13.68 6.69 -3.55
CA LEU A 72 14.89 6.16 -4.17
C LEU A 72 16.09 7.09 -3.93
N VAL A 73 15.91 8.40 -4.14
CA VAL A 73 16.97 9.41 -3.93
C VAL A 73 17.37 9.48 -2.46
N ILE A 74 16.40 9.44 -1.54
CA ILE A 74 16.67 9.46 -0.10
C ILE A 74 17.50 8.23 0.32
N ILE A 75 17.17 7.04 -0.20
CA ILE A 75 17.91 5.80 0.06
C ILE A 75 19.35 5.92 -0.45
N PHE A 76 19.57 6.39 -1.69
CA PHE A 76 20.93 6.55 -2.24
C PHE A 76 21.76 7.58 -1.47
N VAL A 77 21.17 8.70 -1.05
CA VAL A 77 21.85 9.70 -0.22
C VAL A 77 22.17 9.13 1.15
N PHE A 78 21.26 8.37 1.77
CA PHE A 78 21.47 7.76 3.08
C PHE A 78 22.55 6.68 3.05
N LEU A 79 22.54 5.81 2.04
CA LEU A 79 23.61 4.82 1.82
C LEU A 79 24.95 5.50 1.55
N GLY A 80 24.98 6.49 0.66
CA GLY A 80 26.19 7.26 0.37
C GLY A 80 26.73 7.96 1.62
N TYR A 81 25.84 8.50 2.47
CA TYR A 81 26.18 9.12 3.74
C TYR A 81 26.74 8.10 4.74
N ILE A 82 26.14 6.91 4.88
CA ILE A 82 26.67 5.84 5.76
C ILE A 82 28.04 5.35 5.27
N ILE A 83 28.23 5.20 3.97
CA ILE A 83 29.50 4.70 3.40
C ILE A 83 30.61 5.76 3.54
N THR A 84 30.31 7.03 3.27
CA THR A 84 31.29 8.14 3.40
C THR A 84 31.59 8.49 4.86
N ARG A 85 30.61 8.30 5.74
CA ARG A 85 30.80 8.38 7.19
C ARG A 85 31.44 7.08 7.66
N LYS A 86 32.78 7.00 7.54
CA LYS A 86 33.66 5.93 8.08
C LYS A 86 32.90 5.10 9.13
N PRO A 87 32.54 3.84 8.85
CA PRO A 87 31.99 2.99 9.90
C PRO A 87 33.07 2.94 10.97
N ASN A 88 32.78 3.40 12.20
CA ASN A 88 33.60 3.00 13.34
C ASN A 88 33.48 1.48 13.35
N PRO A 89 34.55 0.71 13.05
CA PRO A 89 34.50 -0.75 13.10
C PRO A 89 34.60 -1.19 14.56
N GLY A 90 33.66 -0.71 15.38
CA GLY A 90 33.68 -0.78 16.84
C GLY A 90 32.39 -1.32 17.42
N ILE A 91 31.60 -2.08 16.65
CA ILE A 91 30.50 -2.88 17.20
C ILE A 91 30.52 -4.28 16.58
N ILE A 92 31.63 -4.98 16.82
CA ILE A 92 31.50 -6.37 17.26
C ILE A 92 31.73 -6.25 18.78
N PRO A 93 30.76 -6.56 19.65
CA PRO A 93 31.00 -6.53 21.07
C PRO A 93 32.03 -7.62 21.39
N VAL A 94 33.32 -7.24 21.47
CA VAL A 94 34.42 -8.11 21.92
C VAL A 94 34.12 -8.72 23.31
N THR A 95 33.22 -8.07 24.05
CA THR A 95 32.62 -8.57 25.29
C THR A 95 31.94 -9.94 25.14
N ASP A 96 31.38 -10.27 23.97
CA ASP A 96 30.69 -11.54 23.74
C ASP A 96 31.68 -12.71 23.56
N LEU A 97 32.87 -12.45 23.02
CA LEU A 97 33.90 -13.47 22.80
C LEU A 97 34.39 -14.09 24.11
N LYS A 98 34.70 -13.24 25.12
CA LYS A 98 35.13 -13.72 26.45
C LYS A 98 34.05 -14.54 27.15
N LYS A 99 32.78 -14.14 26.98
CA LYS A 99 31.63 -14.85 27.56
C LYS A 99 31.43 -16.22 26.89
N TYR A 100 31.66 -16.31 25.58
CA TYR A 100 31.59 -17.56 24.83
C TYR A 100 32.74 -18.51 25.22
N GLU A 101 33.96 -17.99 25.36
CA GLU A 101 35.14 -18.75 25.77
C GLU A 101 34.98 -19.33 27.18
N GLN A 102 34.52 -18.54 28.15
CA GLN A 102 34.25 -19.03 29.51
C GLN A 102 33.18 -20.13 29.54
N ARG A 103 32.09 -19.97 28.79
CA ARG A 103 31.03 -21.00 28.71
C ARG A 103 31.56 -22.30 28.11
N PHE A 104 32.41 -22.20 27.07
CA PHE A 104 32.97 -23.37 26.41
C PHE A 104 33.90 -24.17 27.34
N GLU A 105 34.74 -23.49 28.13
CA GLU A 105 35.62 -24.17 29.10
C GLU A 105 34.82 -24.88 30.21
N GLU A 106 33.72 -24.28 30.66
CA GLU A 106 32.82 -24.89 31.64
C GLU A 106 32.14 -26.16 31.08
N GLU A 107 31.61 -26.09 29.86
CA GLU A 107 31.02 -27.25 29.18
C GLU A 107 32.06 -28.36 28.95
N TYR A 108 33.23 -28.01 28.43
CA TYR A 108 34.31 -28.98 28.19
C TYR A 108 34.76 -29.67 29.47
N ARG A 109 34.93 -28.92 30.57
CA ARG A 109 35.28 -29.49 31.88
C ARG A 109 34.22 -30.48 32.36
N LYS A 110 32.94 -30.16 32.18
CA LYS A 110 31.84 -31.03 32.55
C LYS A 110 31.84 -32.33 31.74
N PHE A 111 32.04 -32.25 30.42
CA PHE A 111 32.14 -33.43 29.56
C PHE A 111 33.26 -34.38 30.03
N VAL A 112 34.44 -33.83 30.33
CA VAL A 112 35.58 -34.63 30.79
C VAL A 112 35.36 -35.24 32.18
N SER A 113 34.67 -34.53 33.09
CA SER A 113 34.36 -35.08 34.41
C SER A 113 33.33 -36.21 34.34
N ASP A 114 32.28 -36.04 33.52
CA ASP A 114 31.22 -37.04 33.35
C ASP A 114 31.79 -38.33 32.69
N GLU A 115 32.71 -38.19 31.71
CA GLU A 115 33.42 -39.32 31.08
C GLU A 115 34.31 -40.09 32.09
N SER A 116 34.95 -39.38 33.03
CA SER A 116 35.81 -40.01 34.05
C SER A 116 35.05 -40.74 35.17
N GLU A 117 33.75 -40.49 35.32
CA GLU A 117 32.89 -41.16 36.31
C GLU A 117 32.16 -42.39 35.74
N GLU A 118 32.04 -42.53 34.41
CA GLU A 118 31.45 -43.71 33.76
C GLU A 118 32.42 -44.91 33.67
N ASP A 119 33.71 -44.72 33.94
CA ASP A 119 34.76 -45.76 33.87
C ASP A 119 35.17 -46.36 35.24
N VAL A 120 34.34 -46.23 36.30
CA VAL A 120 34.55 -46.88 37.62
C VAL A 120 33.46 -47.89 37.95
#